data_AF-A0A9Q0YN81-F1
#
_entry.id   AF-A0A9Q0YN81-F1
#
_cell.length_a   1.000
_cell.length_b   1.000
_cell.length_c   1.000
_cell.angle_alpha   90.00
_cell.angle_beta   90.00
_cell.angle_gamma   90.00
#
_symmetry.space_group_name_H-M   'P 1'
#
loop_
_entity.id
_entity.type
_entity.pdbx_description
1 polymer ?
#
loop_
_entity_poly.entity_id
_entity_poly.type
_entity_poly.pdbx_seq_one_letter_code
_entity_poly.pdbx_strand_id
1 'polypeptide(L)'
;MQVPFSSRNGDALNIHNNEDFSTRDRDNDDSSLHTASNSKNGAWWWGMEDLPAPYSKLNALYGEHLFWTNLPADSSNIQYTEMKVRPVED
;
A
#
# COMPACT_ATOMS: atom_id res chain seq x y z
N MET A 1 -5.15 -5.47 24.80
CA MET A 1 -6.22 -6.04 23.93
C MET A 1 -5.65 -6.45 22.55
N GLN A 2 -5.91 -7.65 22.01
CA GLN A 2 -5.42 -8.07 20.68
C GLN A 2 -6.46 -7.69 19.62
N VAL A 3 -6.20 -6.65 18.83
CA VAL A 3 -7.01 -6.35 17.64
C VAL A 3 -6.97 -7.57 16.72
N PRO A 4 -8.12 -8.13 16.30
CA PRO A 4 -8.14 -9.27 15.41
C PRO A 4 -7.56 -8.82 14.07
N PHE A 5 -6.33 -9.25 13.77
CA PHE A 5 -5.83 -9.27 12.40
C PHE A 5 -6.80 -10.11 11.58
N SER A 6 -7.59 -9.46 10.72
CA SER A 6 -8.42 -10.15 9.74
C SER A 6 -7.48 -10.88 8.78
N SER A 7 -7.30 -12.18 9.02
CA SER A 7 -6.55 -13.16 8.21
C SER A 7 -5.24 -12.69 7.57
N ARG A 8 -4.12 -13.24 8.06
CA ARG A 8 -2.75 -13.18 7.52
C ARG A 8 -2.60 -13.38 5.99
N ASN A 9 -3.61 -13.92 5.31
CA ASN A 9 -3.61 -14.15 3.85
C ASN A 9 -4.07 -12.93 3.02
N GLY A 10 -4.46 -11.81 3.64
CA GLY A 10 -4.96 -10.61 2.93
C GLY A 10 -4.42 -9.27 3.45
N ASP A 11 -3.40 -9.30 4.30
CA ASP A 11 -2.76 -8.10 4.84
C ASP A 11 -1.78 -7.52 3.83
N ALA A 12 -2.32 -6.74 2.90
CA ALA A 12 -1.56 -6.02 1.88
C ALA A 12 -0.97 -4.69 2.40
N LEU A 13 -1.10 -4.41 3.70
CA LEU A 13 -0.43 -3.29 4.37
C LEU A 13 0.90 -3.68 5.00
N ASN A 14 1.08 -4.96 5.35
CA ASN A 14 2.25 -5.40 6.09
C ASN A 14 3.59 -5.18 5.35
N ILE A 15 3.60 -5.27 4.01
CA ILE A 15 4.82 -5.00 3.21
C ILE A 15 5.28 -3.55 3.32
N HIS A 16 4.40 -2.65 3.73
CA HIS A 16 4.68 -1.22 3.88
C HIS A 16 5.15 -0.85 5.31
N ASN A 17 5.24 -1.82 6.23
CA ASN A 17 5.64 -1.57 7.61
C ASN A 17 7.13 -1.22 7.70
N ASN A 18 7.43 -0.15 8.45
CA ASN A 18 8.77 0.42 8.65
C ASN A 18 9.43 0.99 7.40
N GLU A 19 8.68 1.17 6.31
CA GLU A 19 9.16 1.85 5.12
C GLU A 19 9.02 3.36 5.27
N ASP A 20 9.92 4.10 4.62
CA ASP A 20 9.82 5.55 4.55
C ASP A 20 8.81 5.99 3.49
N PHE A 21 8.19 7.15 3.72
CA PHE A 21 7.19 7.67 2.81
C PHE A 21 7.86 8.31 1.58
N SER A 22 7.57 7.79 0.39
CA SER A 22 8.11 8.30 -0.88
C SER A 22 7.08 9.11 -1.64
N THR A 23 7.55 10.15 -2.34
CA THR A 23 6.75 11.00 -3.24
C THR A 23 7.43 11.04 -4.61
N ARG A 24 6.75 11.58 -5.63
CA ARG A 24 7.34 11.75 -6.97
C ARG A 24 8.67 12.53 -6.98
N ASP A 25 8.84 13.46 -6.05
CA ASP A 25 10.00 14.35 -5.94
C ASP A 25 10.97 13.92 -4.82
N ARG A 26 10.67 12.83 -4.11
CA ARG A 26 11.49 12.33 -3.00
C ARG A 26 11.49 10.80 -2.98
N ASP A 27 12.61 10.25 -3.42
CA ASP A 27 12.87 8.81 -3.42
C ASP A 27 13.41 8.35 -2.06
N ASN A 28 12.54 7.73 -1.27
CA ASN A 28 12.91 7.04 -0.03
C ASN A 28 12.53 5.56 -0.11
N ASP A 29 12.27 5.02 -1.31
CA ASP A 29 11.92 3.61 -1.48
C ASP A 29 13.17 2.76 -1.75
N ASP A 30 13.14 1.50 -1.33
CA ASP A 30 14.29 0.59 -1.46
C ASP A 30 14.42 -0.03 -2.86
N SER A 31 13.77 0.57 -3.86
CA SER A 31 13.80 0.14 -5.26
C SER A 31 14.83 0.93 -6.04
N SER A 32 15.58 0.22 -6.90
CA SER A 32 16.50 0.86 -7.84
C SER A 32 15.81 1.72 -8.93
N LEU A 33 14.47 1.70 -9.00
CA LEU A 33 13.69 2.32 -10.07
C LEU A 33 12.79 3.48 -9.62
N HIS A 34 12.96 4.03 -8.40
CA HIS A 34 12.12 5.11 -7.86
C HIS A 34 10.62 4.90 -8.09
N THR A 35 10.04 4.02 -7.29
CA THR A 35 8.70 3.44 -7.47
C THR A 35 7.60 4.50 -7.51
N ALA A 36 7.71 5.52 -6.65
CA ALA A 36 6.74 6.63 -6.58
C ALA A 36 6.66 7.47 -7.86
N SER A 37 7.78 7.66 -8.57
CA SER A 37 7.83 8.47 -9.80
C SER A 37 7.58 7.67 -11.07
N ASN A 38 8.00 6.41 -11.13
CA ASN A 38 8.13 5.71 -12.42
C ASN A 38 7.05 4.65 -12.69
N SER A 39 6.47 4.02 -11.66
CA SER A 39 5.63 2.84 -11.87
C SER A 39 4.26 2.89 -11.18
N LYS A 40 4.09 3.70 -10.13
CA LYS A 40 2.84 3.69 -9.34
C LYS A 40 2.12 5.03 -9.24
N ASN A 41 2.74 6.11 -9.74
CA ASN A 41 2.21 7.48 -9.77
C ASN A 41 1.49 7.85 -8.46
N GLY A 42 2.10 7.62 -7.30
CA GLY A 42 1.43 7.79 -6.01
C GLY A 42 2.44 7.86 -4.88
N ALA A 43 2.09 8.55 -3.80
CA ALA A 43 2.99 8.76 -2.67
C ALA A 43 2.74 7.73 -1.56
N TRP A 44 3.59 6.73 -1.39
CA TRP A 44 3.27 5.63 -0.48
C TRP A 44 4.51 5.22 0.31
N TRP A 45 4.28 4.41 1.34
CA TRP A 45 5.33 3.68 2.04
C TRP A 45 5.73 2.47 1.17
N TRP A 46 6.46 2.68 0.09
CA TRP A 46 6.80 1.61 -0.85
C TRP A 46 7.83 0.67 -0.23
N GLY A 47 7.44 -0.59 0.00
CA GLY A 47 8.36 -1.65 0.43
C GLY A 47 9.03 -2.35 -0.73
N MET A 48 9.94 -3.27 -0.41
CA MET A 48 10.67 -4.07 -1.42
C MET A 48 9.72 -4.84 -2.35
N GLU A 49 9.58 -4.40 -3.60
CA GLU A 49 8.75 -5.05 -4.63
C GLU A 49 9.40 -6.32 -5.23
N ASP A 50 10.66 -6.60 -4.92
CA ASP A 50 11.39 -7.78 -5.43
C ASP A 50 10.86 -9.11 -4.87
N LEU A 51 9.98 -9.05 -3.87
CA LEU A 51 9.31 -10.22 -3.31
C LEU A 51 7.88 -10.33 -3.84
N PRO A 52 7.41 -11.52 -4.24
CA PRO A 52 6.01 -11.74 -4.60
C PRO A 52 5.14 -11.71 -3.33
N ALA A 53 4.94 -10.52 -2.79
CA ALA A 53 4.19 -10.27 -1.56
C ALA A 53 2.94 -9.41 -1.86
N PRO A 54 1.82 -9.66 -1.15
CA PRO A 54 0.65 -8.80 -1.23
C PRO A 54 0.98 -7.34 -0.90
N TYR A 55 0.52 -6.42 -1.73
CA TYR A 55 0.70 -4.98 -1.53
C TYR A 55 -0.58 -4.19 -1.86
N SER A 56 -0.60 -2.94 -1.42
CA SER A 56 -1.69 -2.01 -1.66
C SER A 56 -1.16 -0.65 -2.11
N LYS A 57 -2.00 0.10 -2.84
CA LYS A 57 -1.79 1.50 -3.16
C LYS A 57 -3.12 2.23 -3.13
N LEU A 58 -3.37 2.91 -2.02
CA LEU A 58 -4.66 3.58 -1.78
C LEU A 58 -4.62 5.08 -2.10
N ASN A 59 -3.50 5.59 -2.60
CA ASN A 59 -3.33 7.00 -2.93
C ASN A 59 -2.74 7.24 -4.33
N ALA A 60 -2.92 6.28 -5.24
CA ALA A 60 -2.51 6.43 -6.64
C ALA A 60 -3.15 7.69 -7.28
N LEU A 61 -2.38 8.42 -8.10
CA LEU A 61 -2.86 9.57 -8.88
C LEU A 61 -3.73 9.15 -10.07
N TYR A 62 -4.46 10.13 -10.60
CA TYR A 62 -5.25 10.04 -11.83
C TYR A 62 -4.48 9.35 -12.97
N GLY A 63 -5.03 8.25 -13.47
CA GLY A 63 -4.47 7.42 -14.55
C GLY A 63 -4.03 6.03 -14.09
N GLU A 64 -3.87 5.83 -12.77
CA GLU A 64 -3.64 4.53 -12.13
C GLU A 64 -4.85 4.14 -11.28
N HIS A 65 -5.10 2.84 -11.16
CA HIS A 65 -6.19 2.32 -10.32
C HIS A 65 -5.74 2.15 -8.87
N LEU A 66 -6.66 2.41 -7.93
CA LEU A 66 -6.51 1.99 -6.54
C LEU A 66 -6.37 0.46 -6.52
N PHE A 67 -5.47 -0.05 -5.69
CA PHE A 67 -5.16 -1.48 -5.69
C PHE A 67 -4.96 -2.00 -4.27
N TRP A 68 -5.44 -3.22 -4.03
CA TRP A 68 -5.19 -3.98 -2.81
C TRP A 68 -5.25 -5.46 -3.13
N THR A 69 -4.15 -6.16 -2.87
CA THR A 69 -4.05 -7.59 -3.17
C THR A 69 -5.03 -8.41 -2.34
N ASN A 70 -5.68 -9.42 -2.94
CA ASN A 70 -6.61 -10.34 -2.28
C ASN A 70 -7.93 -9.72 -1.77
N LEU A 71 -8.36 -8.57 -2.30
CA LEU A 71 -9.76 -8.17 -2.15
C LEU A 71 -10.69 -9.14 -2.90
N PRO A 72 -11.92 -9.38 -2.41
CA PRO A 72 -12.95 -10.05 -3.22
C PRO A 72 -13.26 -9.21 -4.46
N ALA A 73 -13.31 -9.85 -5.64
CA ALA A 73 -13.41 -9.23 -6.97
C ALA A 73 -12.08 -8.64 -7.51
N ASP A 74 -12.13 -8.04 -8.71
CA ASP A 74 -10.95 -7.48 -9.38
C ASP A 74 -10.37 -6.31 -8.57
N SER A 75 -9.18 -6.53 -7.99
CA SER A 75 -8.44 -5.56 -7.18
C SER A 75 -8.09 -4.26 -7.92
N SER A 76 -8.25 -4.21 -9.25
CA SER A 76 -8.04 -3.01 -10.07
C SER A 76 -9.31 -2.15 -10.25
N ASN A 77 -10.48 -2.57 -9.74
CA ASN A 77 -11.74 -1.84 -9.90
C ASN A 77 -12.24 -1.17 -8.61
N ILE A 78 -11.31 -0.81 -7.71
CA ILE A 78 -11.66 -0.12 -6.47
C ILE A 78 -12.03 1.33 -6.81
N GLN A 79 -13.27 1.71 -6.50
CA GLN A 79 -13.83 3.04 -6.83
C GLN A 79 -13.64 4.08 -5.71
N TYR A 80 -13.52 3.61 -4.47
CA TYR A 80 -13.41 4.46 -3.30
C TYR A 80 -12.66 3.73 -2.18
N THR A 81 -11.78 4.45 -1.49
CA THR A 81 -11.02 3.95 -0.33
C THR A 81 -10.97 5.01 0.75
N GLU A 82 -10.99 4.58 2.01
CA GLU A 82 -10.88 5.47 3.17
C GLU A 82 -10.05 4.79 4.25
N MET A 83 -9.04 5.48 4.77
CA MET A 83 -8.25 5.02 5.92
C MET A 83 -8.71 5.76 7.17
N LYS A 84 -9.06 5.00 8.21
CA LYS A 84 -9.55 5.53 9.50
C LYS A 84 -8.69 4.99 10.64
N VAL A 85 -8.41 5.83 11.62
CA VAL A 85 -7.72 5.44 12.85
C VAL A 85 -8.64 5.64 14.05
N ARG A 86 -8.47 4.82 15.08
CA ARG A 86 -9.13 4.98 16.39
C ARG A 86 -8.14 4.70 17.51
N PRO A 87 -8.31 5.30 18.70
CA PRO A 87 -7.56 4.91 19.88
C PRO A 87 -7.75 3.41 20.18
N VAL A 88 -6.67 2.77 20.61
CA VAL A 88 -6.70 1.43 21.20
C VAL A 88 -6.82 1.62 22.71
N GLU A 89 -7.87 1.05 23.30
CA GLU A 89 -8.00 0.98 24.76
C GLU A 89 -7.05 -0.10 25.30
N ASP A 90 -6.45 0.16 26.46
CA ASP A 90 -5.49 -0.74 27.10
C ASP A 90 -6.11 -2.10 27.48
#